data_AF-A0A842PBL9-F1
#
_entry.id   AF-A0A842PBL9-F1
#
_cell.length_a   1.000
_cell.length_b   1.000
_cell.length_c   1.000
_cell.angle_alpha   90.00
_cell.angle_beta   90.00
_cell.angle_gamma   90.00
#
_symmetry.space_group_name_H-M   'P 1'
#
loop_
_entity.id
_entity.type
_entity.pdbx_description
1 polymer ?
#
loop_
_entity_poly.entity_id
_entity_poly.type
_entity_poly.pdbx_seq_one_letter_code
_entity_poly.pdbx_strand_id
1 'polypeptide(L)'
;DGDYDVVVSDVDVDIPPCNSSRRIAIYENINGTFNDPYGNTNFEWVTNSYDVALLDINNDGLTDILSGKCNGYDVIMSNNCALVATSADYDLDGIPDACDACPTNPSPDCSEEVDYPVISTDNSMARQWNEMLLESIRGDYARPTVHARNLWHCSMLMWDAWAVMEPNACPAFMGQNYAGFQAPFDGFIPSTDIVIARDEAIAFGMYRLLQHRFANAPQAEYLMTGYDVHMDTLGYDVNFTSTDYSSGDGRALGNYLASQLIAFGLQDGSNEQNDYTNTSYTPLNPPLIVDLPGNATVLDLNRWQPLTLDVFIDQSGNTIPGETPDFLSPEWGQVTSWALTDADLTSYTRNGFEYKVYHDPGEPALHDMNGLGTSYIYVDGHSMVARWSGMLDPTDGVMWDISPASIGNNDTFPTTLDTYATFYDASNGGSPSLGHSIIPSTGLAYEANMVPRGDYARVLAEFWADGPESETPPGHWFTILNYVSDHPLLVKQFQGEGVVLDDLEWDVKIYLSLGSAMHDCAVSAWGAKGWYDSSRPITAIRGMSELGQSTDPTAGNYHPGGLPLIPGSIETVEAGDDLAGTLGENVEKIKLWAWKGSSAINNVDTEFAGVGWVLAEAWEPYQR
;
A
#
# COMPACT_ATOMS: atom_id res chain seq x y z
N ASP A 1 6.17 -51.17 -1.38
CA ASP A 1 5.63 -51.42 -2.74
C ASP A 1 4.09 -51.58 -2.77
N GLY A 2 3.37 -50.85 -1.90
CA GLY A 2 1.95 -51.12 -1.66
C GLY A 2 1.69 -52.22 -0.63
N ASP A 3 2.70 -53.06 -0.33
CA ASP A 3 2.74 -53.91 0.84
C ASP A 3 3.59 -53.24 1.95
N TYR A 4 3.20 -53.44 3.20
CA TYR A 4 3.85 -52.82 4.37
C TYR A 4 5.32 -53.22 4.46
N ASP A 5 6.21 -52.30 4.09
CA ASP A 5 7.65 -52.42 4.29
C ASP A 5 8.00 -52.25 5.78
N VAL A 6 8.94 -53.05 6.30
CA VAL A 6 9.32 -53.04 7.72
C VAL A 6 10.78 -52.64 7.86
N VAL A 7 11.02 -51.54 8.57
CA VAL A 7 12.36 -51.16 9.02
C VAL A 7 12.61 -51.72 10.41
N VAL A 8 13.73 -52.42 10.58
CA VAL A 8 14.15 -52.99 11.87
C VAL A 8 15.53 -52.44 12.21
N SER A 9 15.63 -51.77 13.36
CA SER A 9 16.90 -51.35 13.96
C SER A 9 17.11 -52.09 15.29
N ASP A 10 18.31 -52.62 15.50
CA ASP A 10 18.70 -53.30 16.75
C ASP A 10 19.37 -52.29 17.70
N VAL A 11 18.63 -51.86 18.72
CA VAL A 11 19.10 -50.96 19.78
C VAL A 11 19.50 -51.75 21.02
N ASP A 12 20.80 -51.85 21.26
CA ASP A 12 21.35 -52.19 22.59
C ASP A 12 21.83 -50.89 23.26
N VAL A 13 21.23 -50.57 24.40
CA VAL A 13 21.45 -49.36 25.20
C VAL A 13 22.81 -49.33 25.92
N ASP A 14 23.53 -50.46 25.99
CA ASP A 14 24.76 -50.58 26.78
C ASP A 14 26.08 -50.45 25.97
N ILE A 15 26.01 -50.20 24.65
CA ILE A 15 27.19 -50.13 23.76
C ILE A 15 27.46 -48.68 23.30
N PRO A 16 28.68 -48.14 23.45
CA PRO A 16 29.02 -46.80 22.96
C PRO A 16 28.80 -46.68 21.44
N PRO A 17 28.15 -45.59 20.96
CA PRO A 17 27.70 -45.44 19.58
C PRO A 17 28.83 -45.21 18.57
N CYS A 18 30.07 -45.60 18.84
CA CYS A 18 31.18 -45.47 17.88
C CYS A 18 32.04 -46.72 17.75
N ASN A 19 31.67 -47.82 18.42
CA ASN A 19 32.41 -49.09 18.42
C ASN A 19 31.48 -50.27 18.07
N SER A 20 30.62 -50.11 17.05
CA SER A 20 29.73 -51.18 16.59
C SER A 20 30.06 -51.62 15.16
N SER A 21 29.61 -52.82 14.76
CA SER A 21 29.59 -53.28 13.37
C SER A 21 28.15 -53.34 12.84
N ARG A 22 27.26 -52.55 13.44
CA ARG A 22 25.82 -52.55 13.15
C ARG A 22 25.55 -51.94 11.79
N ARG A 23 24.45 -52.43 11.20
CA ARG A 23 23.98 -51.95 9.91
C ARG A 23 22.47 -51.78 9.88
N ILE A 24 21.99 -50.78 9.15
CA ILE A 24 20.58 -50.76 8.68
C ILE A 24 20.44 -51.82 7.59
N ALA A 25 19.37 -52.61 7.63
CA ALA A 25 19.00 -53.50 6.53
C ALA A 25 17.57 -53.19 6.11
N ILE A 26 17.37 -53.06 4.80
CA ILE A 26 16.05 -52.85 4.20
C ILE A 26 15.65 -54.19 3.58
N TYR A 27 14.49 -54.70 3.98
CA TYR A 27 13.95 -55.93 3.44
C TYR A 27 12.74 -55.61 2.55
N GLU A 28 12.76 -56.15 1.34
CA GLU A 28 11.63 -56.12 0.43
C GLU A 28 10.70 -57.31 0.74
N ASN A 29 9.42 -57.05 0.96
CA ASN A 29 8.42 -58.10 1.18
C ASN A 29 7.87 -58.61 -0.15
N ILE A 30 8.39 -59.73 -0.64
CA ILE A 30 7.87 -60.36 -1.86
C ILE A 30 6.89 -61.47 -1.47
N ASN A 31 5.59 -61.16 -1.48
CA ASN A 31 4.49 -62.10 -1.19
C ASN A 31 4.65 -62.85 0.15
N GLY A 32 5.02 -62.15 1.21
CA GLY A 32 5.23 -62.71 2.56
C GLY A 32 6.62 -63.31 2.78
N THR A 33 7.54 -63.17 1.82
CA THR A 33 8.95 -63.53 1.96
C THR A 33 9.80 -62.26 1.98
N PHE A 34 10.45 -61.99 3.11
CA PHE A 34 11.38 -60.87 3.23
C PHE A 34 12.72 -61.20 2.58
N ASN A 35 13.05 -60.49 1.51
CA ASN A 35 14.35 -60.56 0.84
C ASN A 35 15.17 -59.32 1.20
N ASP A 36 16.46 -59.48 1.47
CA ASP A 36 17.41 -58.35 1.56
C ASP A 36 18.00 -58.11 0.16
N PRO A 37 17.45 -57.19 -0.65
CA PRO A 37 17.94 -56.96 -2.01
C PRO A 37 19.36 -56.37 -2.03
N TYR A 38 19.82 -55.82 -0.91
CA TYR A 38 21.12 -55.16 -0.80
C TYR A 38 22.21 -56.09 -0.26
N GLY A 39 21.86 -57.22 0.36
CA GLY A 39 22.79 -58.26 0.79
C GLY A 39 23.93 -57.73 1.66
N ASN A 40 25.18 -58.07 1.35
CA ASN A 40 26.38 -57.61 2.07
C ASN A 40 27.02 -56.33 1.48
N THR A 41 26.27 -55.56 0.69
CA THR A 41 26.80 -54.37 0.05
C THR A 41 26.97 -53.27 1.10
N ASN A 42 28.21 -52.80 1.30
CA ASN A 42 28.52 -51.74 2.26
C ASN A 42 28.21 -50.37 1.65
N PHE A 43 27.07 -49.79 1.98
CA PHE A 43 26.81 -48.37 1.75
C PHE A 43 27.27 -47.56 2.97
N GLU A 44 27.85 -46.38 2.75
CA GLU A 44 28.33 -45.53 3.85
C GLU A 44 27.20 -45.08 4.81
N TRP A 45 25.96 -45.01 4.31
CA TRP A 45 24.77 -44.73 5.13
C TRP A 45 24.26 -45.93 5.92
N VAL A 46 24.69 -47.15 5.56
CA VAL A 46 24.24 -48.40 6.19
C VAL A 46 25.08 -48.74 7.41
N THR A 47 26.35 -48.37 7.47
CA THR A 47 27.27 -48.78 8.54
C THR A 47 27.31 -47.81 9.71
N ASN A 48 27.35 -48.34 10.94
CA ASN A 48 27.38 -47.56 12.18
C ASN A 48 26.14 -46.67 12.38
N SER A 49 24.96 -47.15 11.96
CA SER A 49 23.69 -46.55 12.32
C SER A 49 23.16 -47.14 13.63
N TYR A 50 22.60 -46.27 14.49
CA TYR A 50 22.09 -46.62 15.83
C TYR A 50 20.59 -46.41 15.97
N ASP A 51 20.05 -45.46 15.22
CA ASP A 51 18.64 -45.12 15.26
C ASP A 51 18.17 -44.77 13.85
N VAL A 52 16.92 -45.06 13.57
CA VAL A 52 16.29 -44.77 12.28
C VAL A 52 14.86 -44.33 12.51
N ALA A 53 14.51 -43.21 11.90
CA ALA A 53 13.14 -42.73 11.84
C ALA A 53 12.73 -42.57 10.37
N LEU A 54 11.47 -42.86 10.11
CA LEU A 54 10.81 -42.62 8.83
C LEU A 54 9.80 -41.50 9.04
N LEU A 55 10.00 -40.38 8.36
CA LEU A 55 9.13 -39.22 8.41
C LEU A 55 9.28 -38.43 7.12
N ASP A 56 8.21 -37.79 6.68
CA ASP A 56 8.25 -36.77 5.64
C ASP A 56 8.71 -35.45 6.30
N ILE A 57 9.99 -35.09 6.13
CA ILE A 57 10.61 -33.96 6.88
C ILE A 57 10.25 -32.62 6.25
N ASN A 58 10.16 -32.59 4.93
CA ASN A 58 9.89 -31.39 4.13
C ASN A 58 8.42 -31.29 3.70
N ASN A 59 7.57 -32.25 4.09
CA ASN A 59 6.15 -32.30 3.79
C ASN A 59 5.86 -32.35 2.28
N ASP A 60 6.75 -32.97 1.51
CA ASP A 60 6.64 -33.09 0.04
C ASP A 60 5.80 -34.30 -0.40
N GLY A 61 5.34 -35.13 0.55
CA GLY A 61 4.54 -36.31 0.33
C GLY A 61 5.34 -37.60 0.11
N LEU A 62 6.66 -37.55 0.24
CA LEU A 62 7.56 -38.71 0.28
C LEU A 62 8.06 -38.97 1.70
N THR A 63 8.25 -40.26 2.03
CA THR A 63 8.85 -40.63 3.32
C THR A 63 10.37 -40.57 3.22
N ASP A 64 11.00 -39.79 4.09
CA ASP A 64 12.46 -39.69 4.22
C ASP A 64 13.01 -40.61 5.30
N ILE A 65 14.32 -40.86 5.25
CA ILE A 65 15.04 -41.66 6.25
C ILE A 65 15.98 -40.76 7.05
N LEU A 66 15.68 -40.60 8.34
CA LEU A 66 16.60 -40.00 9.30
C LEU A 66 17.41 -41.12 9.97
N SER A 67 18.74 -41.10 9.83
CA SER A 67 19.63 -42.11 10.42
C SER A 67 20.62 -41.47 11.41
N GLY A 68 20.65 -41.96 12.64
CA GLY A 68 21.64 -41.57 13.65
C GLY A 68 22.97 -42.30 13.46
N LYS A 69 24.07 -41.57 13.31
CA LYS A 69 25.45 -42.07 13.09
C LYS A 69 26.42 -41.58 14.17
N CYS A 70 27.66 -42.11 14.16
CA CYS A 70 28.73 -41.70 15.08
C CYS A 70 29.06 -40.20 15.03
N ASN A 71 28.98 -39.60 13.84
CA ASN A 71 29.37 -38.20 13.60
C ASN A 71 28.17 -37.24 13.55
N GLY A 72 27.00 -37.67 14.03
CA GLY A 72 25.75 -36.87 14.00
C GLY A 72 24.61 -37.60 13.31
N TYR A 73 23.67 -36.85 12.77
CA TYR A 73 22.52 -37.39 12.03
C TYR A 73 22.73 -37.21 10.53
N ASP A 74 22.15 -38.13 9.76
CA ASP A 74 22.10 -38.02 8.31
C ASP A 74 20.63 -38.11 7.87
N VAL A 75 20.28 -37.31 6.88
CA VAL A 75 18.94 -37.28 6.30
C VAL A 75 19.04 -37.72 4.85
N ILE A 76 18.34 -38.79 4.52
CA ILE A 76 18.26 -39.31 3.16
C ILE A 76 16.88 -38.94 2.64
N MET A 77 16.84 -37.86 1.86
CA MET A 77 15.61 -37.39 1.21
C MET A 77 15.23 -38.32 0.07
N SER A 78 13.97 -38.72 0.01
CA SER A 78 13.44 -39.47 -1.13
C SER A 78 13.16 -38.52 -2.29
N ASN A 79 13.42 -38.97 -3.52
CA ASN A 79 13.12 -38.21 -4.74
C ASN A 79 12.40 -39.06 -5.79
N ASN A 80 11.82 -40.19 -5.36
CA ASN A 80 11.17 -41.12 -6.26
C ASN A 80 9.68 -40.84 -6.36
N CYS A 81 9.31 -40.02 -7.33
CA CYS A 81 7.94 -39.64 -7.66
C CYS A 81 6.95 -40.81 -7.87
N ALA A 82 7.43 -42.01 -8.19
CA ALA A 82 6.56 -43.17 -8.31
C ALA A 82 5.98 -43.67 -6.97
N LEU A 83 6.44 -43.12 -5.84
CA LEU A 83 6.11 -43.57 -4.49
C LEU A 83 5.27 -42.56 -3.68
N VAL A 84 4.89 -41.42 -4.27
CA VAL A 84 4.07 -40.40 -3.59
C VAL A 84 2.72 -41.01 -3.22
N ALA A 85 2.46 -41.13 -1.92
CA ALA A 85 1.23 -41.73 -1.39
C ALA A 85 0.21 -40.68 -0.95
N THR A 86 0.63 -39.42 -0.80
CA THR A 86 -0.18 -38.29 -0.30
C THR A 86 -0.27 -37.17 -1.34
N SER A 87 -1.43 -36.53 -1.40
CA SER A 87 -1.75 -35.45 -2.34
C SER A 87 -1.27 -34.07 -1.86
N ALA A 88 -0.03 -33.96 -1.39
CA ALA A 88 0.58 -32.65 -1.15
C ALA A 88 0.78 -32.01 -2.52
N ASP A 89 0.07 -30.91 -2.77
CA ASP A 89 -0.06 -30.20 -4.04
C ASP A 89 -0.43 -28.76 -3.65
N TYR A 90 0.61 -27.94 -3.46
CA TYR A 90 0.51 -26.62 -2.82
C TYR A 90 -0.14 -25.57 -3.73
N ASP A 91 0.15 -25.59 -5.03
CA ASP A 91 -0.45 -24.70 -6.04
C ASP A 91 -1.74 -25.25 -6.68
N LEU A 92 -2.10 -26.50 -6.36
CA LEU A 92 -3.29 -27.18 -6.87
C LEU A 92 -3.25 -27.38 -8.40
N ASP A 93 -2.05 -27.46 -8.99
CA ASP A 93 -1.86 -27.71 -10.42
C ASP A 93 -2.10 -29.19 -10.80
N GLY A 94 -2.21 -30.07 -9.80
CA GLY A 94 -2.43 -31.51 -9.95
C GLY A 94 -1.15 -32.35 -10.00
N ILE A 95 0.02 -31.75 -9.76
CA ILE A 95 1.33 -32.37 -9.61
C ILE A 95 1.70 -32.35 -8.12
N PRO A 96 2.06 -33.50 -7.52
CA PRO A 96 2.47 -33.47 -6.12
C PRO A 96 3.77 -32.69 -5.89
N ASP A 97 3.88 -31.98 -4.78
CA ASP A 97 5.02 -31.10 -4.44
C ASP A 97 6.37 -31.82 -4.61
N ALA A 98 6.54 -33.06 -4.15
CA ALA A 98 7.78 -33.85 -4.35
C ALA A 98 8.22 -34.03 -5.82
N CYS A 99 7.31 -33.77 -6.76
CA CYS A 99 7.46 -33.97 -8.20
C CYS A 99 7.29 -32.69 -9.00
N ASP A 100 6.97 -31.61 -8.32
CA ASP A 100 6.89 -30.28 -8.88
C ASP A 100 8.31 -29.66 -8.98
N ALA A 101 8.54 -28.90 -10.05
CA ALA A 101 9.75 -28.09 -10.20
C ALA A 101 9.74 -26.87 -9.27
N CYS A 102 8.56 -26.43 -8.81
CA CYS A 102 8.37 -25.27 -7.95
C CYS A 102 7.53 -25.57 -6.69
N PRO A 103 7.89 -26.55 -5.84
CA PRO A 103 7.02 -27.16 -4.81
C PRO A 103 6.49 -26.25 -3.70
N THR A 104 6.87 -24.98 -3.69
CA THR A 104 6.42 -23.97 -2.71
C THR A 104 5.86 -22.71 -3.38
N ASN A 105 5.78 -22.70 -4.71
CA ASN A 105 5.20 -21.61 -5.47
C ASN A 105 3.67 -21.81 -5.45
N PRO A 106 2.85 -20.81 -5.07
CA PRO A 106 1.40 -20.93 -5.13
C PRO A 106 0.81 -20.75 -6.54
N SER A 107 1.65 -20.45 -7.55
CA SER A 107 1.26 -20.25 -8.95
C SER A 107 1.28 -21.57 -9.75
N PRO A 108 0.14 -21.98 -10.33
CA PRO A 108 0.02 -23.23 -11.11
C PRO A 108 0.87 -23.29 -12.38
N ASP A 109 1.45 -22.16 -12.81
CA ASP A 109 2.23 -22.07 -14.05
C ASP A 109 3.74 -22.29 -13.82
N CYS A 110 4.20 -22.42 -12.56
CA CYS A 110 5.60 -22.68 -12.18
C CYS A 110 6.61 -21.86 -13.01
N SER A 111 6.30 -20.59 -13.25
CA SER A 111 7.28 -19.61 -13.70
C SER A 111 8.19 -19.27 -12.53
N GLU A 112 9.51 -19.30 -12.73
CA GLU A 112 10.43 -18.66 -11.78
C GLU A 112 9.94 -17.22 -11.59
N GLU A 113 9.47 -16.88 -10.38
CA GLU A 113 9.27 -15.49 -10.03
C GLU A 113 10.64 -14.83 -10.11
N VAL A 114 10.76 -13.92 -11.06
CA VAL A 114 11.93 -13.07 -11.15
C VAL A 114 11.73 -11.92 -10.19
N ASP A 115 12.74 -11.60 -9.39
CA ASP A 115 12.67 -10.54 -8.38
C ASP A 115 12.55 -9.12 -8.98
N TYR A 116 12.33 -8.97 -10.29
CA TYR A 116 12.27 -7.69 -10.99
C TYR A 116 11.00 -7.56 -11.85
N PRO A 117 10.51 -6.34 -12.09
CA PRO A 117 9.28 -6.15 -12.86
C PRO A 117 9.44 -6.56 -14.32
N VAL A 118 8.44 -7.30 -14.84
CA VAL A 118 8.35 -7.71 -16.25
C VAL A 118 7.08 -7.14 -16.86
N ILE A 119 7.26 -6.28 -17.87
CA ILE A 119 6.14 -5.58 -18.52
C ILE A 119 5.87 -6.14 -19.91
N SER A 120 4.59 -6.36 -20.22
CA SER A 120 4.16 -6.81 -21.55
C SER A 120 4.45 -5.76 -22.63
N THR A 121 4.99 -6.21 -23.77
CA THR A 121 5.26 -5.37 -24.93
C THR A 121 4.05 -5.20 -25.87
N ASP A 122 2.88 -5.75 -25.52
CA ASP A 122 1.68 -5.71 -26.37
C ASP A 122 0.94 -4.36 -26.33
N ASN A 123 1.23 -3.54 -25.32
CA ASN A 123 0.62 -2.22 -25.15
C ASN A 123 1.42 -1.11 -25.84
N SER A 124 0.86 0.11 -25.92
CA SER A 124 1.59 1.29 -26.40
C SER A 124 2.86 1.54 -25.56
N MET A 125 3.88 2.18 -26.14
CA MET A 125 5.11 2.47 -25.40
C MET A 125 4.84 3.34 -24.15
N ALA A 126 3.87 4.25 -24.20
CA ALA A 126 3.46 5.03 -23.04
C ALA A 126 2.87 4.14 -21.92
N ARG A 127 2.02 3.17 -22.29
CA ARG A 127 1.45 2.21 -21.33
C ARG A 127 2.51 1.31 -20.72
N GLN A 128 3.45 0.81 -21.53
CA GLN A 128 4.56 -0.03 -21.03
C GLN A 128 5.36 0.68 -19.94
N TRP A 129 5.77 1.93 -20.19
CA TRP A 129 6.54 2.69 -19.20
C TRP A 129 5.69 3.25 -18.06
N ASN A 130 4.37 3.38 -18.23
CA ASN A 130 3.48 3.64 -17.11
C ASN A 130 3.38 2.44 -16.17
N GLU A 131 3.18 1.22 -16.67
CA GLU A 131 3.20 0.01 -15.85
C GLU A 131 4.56 -0.15 -15.14
N MET A 132 5.67 0.10 -15.86
CA MET A 132 7.00 0.11 -15.23
C MET A 132 7.11 1.13 -14.10
N LEU A 133 6.56 2.34 -14.26
CA LEU A 133 6.52 3.36 -13.21
C LEU A 133 5.63 2.94 -12.02
N LEU A 134 4.52 2.26 -12.27
CA LEU A 134 3.67 1.72 -11.21
C LEU A 134 4.43 0.68 -10.38
N GLU A 135 5.14 -0.25 -11.04
CA GLU A 135 6.05 -1.18 -10.35
C GLU A 135 7.16 -0.45 -9.58
N SER A 136 7.72 0.61 -10.14
CA SER A 136 8.71 1.44 -9.43
C SER A 136 8.15 2.02 -8.13
N ILE A 137 6.88 2.44 -8.13
CA ILE A 137 6.23 2.98 -6.94
C ILE A 137 5.99 1.89 -5.89
N ARG A 138 5.60 0.67 -6.30
CA ARG A 138 5.49 -0.48 -5.38
C ARG A 138 6.82 -0.83 -4.73
N GLY A 139 7.91 -0.71 -5.49
CA GLY A 139 9.27 -0.94 -5.00
C GLY A 139 9.86 0.19 -4.14
N ASP A 140 9.09 1.25 -3.86
CA ASP A 140 9.53 2.43 -3.10
C ASP A 140 8.81 2.61 -1.75
N TYR A 141 9.27 3.55 -0.92
CA TYR A 141 8.54 3.98 0.27
C TYR A 141 7.19 4.62 -0.07
N ALA A 142 6.24 4.54 0.85
CA ALA A 142 4.94 5.19 0.73
C ALA A 142 5.05 6.72 0.79
N ARG A 143 5.21 7.37 -0.37
CA ARG A 143 5.46 8.81 -0.50
C ARG A 143 4.49 9.49 -1.47
N PRO A 144 3.18 9.59 -1.16
CA PRO A 144 2.14 10.02 -2.10
C PRO A 144 2.40 11.37 -2.78
N THR A 145 3.00 12.34 -2.09
CA THR A 145 3.38 13.63 -2.68
C THR A 145 4.46 13.50 -3.73
N VAL A 146 5.48 12.71 -3.45
CA VAL A 146 6.61 12.41 -4.36
C VAL A 146 6.11 11.60 -5.56
N HIS A 147 5.25 10.61 -5.32
CA HIS A 147 4.72 9.72 -6.36
C HIS A 147 3.75 10.43 -7.31
N ALA A 148 2.86 11.29 -6.80
CA ALA A 148 2.00 12.14 -7.64
C ALA A 148 2.84 13.03 -8.58
N ARG A 149 3.95 13.59 -8.07
CA ARG A 149 4.89 14.38 -8.85
C ARG A 149 5.65 13.53 -9.89
N ASN A 150 6.09 12.33 -9.53
CA ASN A 150 6.76 11.41 -10.46
C ASN A 150 5.82 11.00 -11.60
N LEU A 151 4.56 10.66 -11.29
CA LEU A 151 3.51 10.36 -12.28
C LEU A 151 3.30 11.54 -13.24
N TRP A 152 3.24 12.76 -12.73
CA TRP A 152 3.13 13.97 -13.56
C TRP A 152 4.35 14.19 -14.47
N HIS A 153 5.57 14.17 -13.92
CA HIS A 153 6.80 14.36 -14.70
C HIS A 153 6.95 13.30 -15.81
N CYS A 154 6.66 12.04 -15.50
CA CYS A 154 6.69 10.96 -16.49
C CYS A 154 5.61 11.15 -17.57
N SER A 155 4.39 11.53 -17.18
CA SER A 155 3.32 11.82 -18.13
C SER A 155 3.65 12.99 -19.06
N MET A 156 4.29 14.04 -18.53
CA MET A 156 4.78 15.20 -19.27
C MET A 156 5.91 14.83 -20.24
N LEU A 157 6.82 13.94 -19.84
CA LEU A 157 7.84 13.38 -20.73
C LEU A 157 7.21 12.66 -21.92
N MET A 158 6.28 11.76 -21.65
CA MET A 158 5.62 10.95 -22.68
C MET A 158 4.78 11.80 -23.63
N TRP A 159 4.05 12.79 -23.09
CA TRP A 159 3.32 13.76 -23.88
C TRP A 159 4.25 14.56 -24.80
N ASP A 160 5.35 15.11 -24.29
CA ASP A 160 6.25 15.92 -25.10
C ASP A 160 6.96 15.10 -26.18
N ALA A 161 7.34 13.86 -25.89
CA ALA A 161 7.90 12.95 -26.88
C ALA A 161 6.94 12.72 -28.07
N TRP A 162 5.63 12.65 -27.79
CA TRP A 162 4.60 12.53 -28.83
C TRP A 162 4.28 13.87 -29.52
N ALA A 163 4.09 14.94 -28.72
CA ALA A 163 3.58 16.23 -29.15
C ALA A 163 4.56 16.99 -30.05
N VAL A 164 5.87 16.90 -29.80
CA VAL A 164 6.87 17.58 -30.65
C VAL A 164 6.92 17.03 -32.08
N MET A 165 6.39 15.83 -32.30
CA MET A 165 6.29 15.20 -33.62
C MET A 165 4.88 15.34 -34.22
N GLU A 166 3.91 15.87 -33.46
CA GLU A 166 2.54 16.05 -33.91
C GLU A 166 2.29 17.50 -34.38
N PRO A 167 1.97 17.76 -35.66
CA PRO A 167 1.87 19.11 -36.20
C PRO A 167 0.89 20.06 -35.49
N ASN A 168 -0.15 19.53 -34.84
CA ASN A 168 -1.19 20.33 -34.17
C ASN A 168 -1.11 20.26 -32.64
N ALA A 169 -0.11 19.59 -32.07
CA ALA A 169 0.07 19.52 -30.63
C ALA A 169 1.02 20.61 -30.12
N CYS A 170 0.88 20.93 -28.84
CA CYS A 170 1.78 21.82 -28.13
C CYS A 170 2.51 21.03 -27.04
N PRO A 171 3.86 21.11 -26.96
CA PRO A 171 4.58 20.54 -25.83
C PRO A 171 4.15 21.21 -24.52
N ALA A 172 4.01 20.40 -23.47
CA ALA A 172 3.73 20.83 -22.11
C ALA A 172 4.96 21.46 -21.43
N PHE A 173 6.17 21.04 -21.80
CA PHE A 173 7.41 21.45 -21.10
C PHE A 173 8.49 22.00 -22.03
N MET A 174 8.79 21.30 -23.12
CA MET A 174 9.80 21.66 -24.10
C MET A 174 9.46 22.99 -24.77
N GLY A 175 10.43 23.91 -24.77
CA GLY A 175 10.25 25.27 -25.29
C GLY A 175 9.38 26.17 -24.42
N GLN A 176 8.80 25.67 -23.34
CA GLN A 176 8.01 26.46 -22.40
C GLN A 176 8.90 27.09 -21.32
N ASN A 177 8.39 28.16 -20.70
CA ASN A 177 8.95 28.69 -19.46
C ASN A 177 8.04 28.27 -18.32
N TYR A 178 8.54 27.37 -17.48
CA TYR A 178 7.79 26.75 -16.40
C TYR A 178 8.43 27.09 -15.06
N ALA A 179 7.77 27.95 -14.29
CA ALA A 179 8.28 28.51 -13.02
C ALA A 179 9.71 29.09 -13.11
N GLY A 180 10.06 29.70 -14.24
CA GLY A 180 11.40 30.27 -14.47
C GLY A 180 12.43 29.26 -14.97
N PHE A 181 12.08 27.98 -15.09
CA PHE A 181 12.86 26.98 -15.82
C PHE A 181 12.50 27.04 -17.30
N GLN A 182 13.51 26.99 -18.16
CA GLN A 182 13.32 26.91 -19.60
C GLN A 182 14.05 25.68 -20.12
N ALA A 183 13.33 24.79 -20.80
CA ALA A 183 13.90 23.68 -21.55
C ALA A 183 14.03 24.10 -23.03
N PRO A 184 15.21 24.46 -23.54
CA PRO A 184 15.34 24.92 -24.92
C PRO A 184 14.90 23.85 -25.93
N PHE A 185 14.14 24.27 -26.94
CA PHE A 185 13.66 23.38 -27.99
C PHE A 185 13.79 24.02 -29.36
N ASP A 186 14.61 23.41 -30.22
CA ASP A 186 14.92 23.91 -31.57
C ASP A 186 14.02 23.27 -32.65
N GLY A 187 13.00 22.51 -32.24
CA GLY A 187 12.18 21.69 -33.14
C GLY A 187 12.76 20.28 -33.31
N PHE A 188 11.93 19.36 -33.79
CA PHE A 188 12.33 17.98 -34.05
C PHE A 188 11.70 17.48 -35.35
N ILE A 189 12.52 16.87 -36.21
CA ILE A 189 12.06 16.17 -37.41
C ILE A 189 12.67 14.77 -37.32
N PRO A 190 11.85 13.70 -37.21
CA PRO A 190 12.37 12.36 -37.04
C PRO A 190 13.18 11.92 -38.26
N SER A 191 14.31 11.28 -38.00
CA SER A 191 15.17 10.66 -39.02
C SER A 191 14.69 9.26 -39.42
N THR A 192 13.84 8.65 -38.59
CA THR A 192 13.18 7.36 -38.75
C THR A 192 11.67 7.55 -38.98
N ASP A 193 10.93 6.45 -39.09
CA ASP A 193 9.46 6.51 -39.06
C ASP A 193 8.99 7.17 -37.76
N ILE A 194 7.96 8.02 -37.84
CA ILE A 194 7.49 8.80 -36.70
C ILE A 194 7.03 7.93 -35.53
N VAL A 195 6.45 6.75 -35.79
CA VAL A 195 6.02 5.82 -34.74
C VAL A 195 7.25 5.29 -34.00
N ILE A 196 8.27 4.86 -34.75
CA ILE A 196 9.54 4.38 -34.17
C ILE A 196 10.22 5.48 -33.36
N ALA A 197 10.28 6.71 -33.89
CA ALA A 197 10.91 7.84 -33.20
C ALA A 197 10.20 8.21 -31.89
N ARG A 198 8.86 8.10 -31.84
CA ARG A 198 8.06 8.32 -30.63
C ARG A 198 8.34 7.23 -29.59
N ASP A 199 8.33 5.97 -30.01
CA ASP A 199 8.62 4.84 -29.12
C ASP A 199 10.05 4.91 -28.55
N GLU A 200 11.02 5.21 -29.40
CA GLU A 200 12.42 5.43 -28.98
C GLU A 200 12.55 6.60 -27.98
N ALA A 201 11.87 7.72 -28.23
CA ALA A 201 11.93 8.89 -27.35
C ALA A 201 11.29 8.62 -25.98
N ILE A 202 10.14 7.94 -25.95
CA ILE A 202 9.48 7.55 -24.70
C ILE A 202 10.37 6.55 -23.94
N ALA A 203 10.85 5.49 -24.60
CA ALA A 203 11.62 4.45 -23.94
C ALA A 203 12.91 4.99 -23.31
N PHE A 204 13.71 5.73 -24.09
CA PHE A 204 14.95 6.30 -23.56
C PHE A 204 14.68 7.37 -22.51
N GLY A 205 13.65 8.20 -22.67
CA GLY A 205 13.35 9.23 -21.69
C GLY A 205 12.86 8.66 -20.36
N MET A 206 11.91 7.73 -20.40
CA MET A 206 11.37 7.06 -19.22
C MET A 206 12.45 6.24 -18.51
N TYR A 207 13.24 5.45 -19.24
CA TYR A 207 14.37 4.71 -18.68
C TYR A 207 15.30 5.62 -17.85
N ARG A 208 15.74 6.76 -18.40
CA ARG A 208 16.65 7.68 -17.67
C ARG A 208 15.96 8.35 -16.48
N LEU A 209 14.69 8.73 -16.64
CA LEU A 209 13.95 9.42 -15.59
C LEU A 209 13.68 8.46 -14.41
N LEU A 210 13.20 7.25 -14.65
CA LEU A 210 12.94 6.26 -13.60
C LEU A 210 14.23 5.84 -12.89
N GLN A 211 15.33 5.63 -13.64
CA GLN A 211 16.64 5.39 -13.04
C GLN A 211 17.05 6.48 -12.05
N HIS A 212 16.75 7.75 -12.36
CA HIS A 212 17.04 8.86 -11.45
C HIS A 212 16.11 8.88 -10.24
N ARG A 213 14.79 8.77 -10.45
CA ARG A 213 13.77 8.90 -9.39
C ARG A 213 13.85 7.79 -8.35
N PHE A 214 14.13 6.57 -8.79
CA PHE A 214 14.08 5.38 -7.94
C PHE A 214 15.48 4.86 -7.58
N ALA A 215 16.53 5.66 -7.78
CA ALA A 215 17.91 5.29 -7.45
C ALA A 215 18.12 4.94 -5.96
N ASN A 216 17.30 5.51 -5.08
CA ASN A 216 17.38 5.32 -3.63
C ASN A 216 16.14 4.59 -3.05
N ALA A 217 15.32 3.97 -3.90
CA ALA A 217 14.20 3.17 -3.44
C ALA A 217 14.71 1.92 -2.69
N PRO A 218 13.96 1.37 -1.72
CA PRO A 218 14.31 0.12 -1.04
C PRO A 218 14.60 -1.03 -2.01
N GLN A 219 13.83 -1.15 -3.10
CA GLN A 219 14.01 -2.20 -4.11
C GLN A 219 14.81 -1.74 -5.35
N ALA A 220 15.64 -0.70 -5.23
CA ALA A 220 16.33 -0.10 -6.37
C ALA A 220 17.10 -1.12 -7.24
N GLU A 221 17.80 -2.09 -6.66
CA GLU A 221 18.58 -3.10 -7.42
C GLU A 221 17.70 -3.89 -8.40
N TYR A 222 16.54 -4.34 -7.91
CA TYR A 222 15.56 -5.08 -8.70
C TYR A 222 14.91 -4.21 -9.77
N LEU A 223 14.54 -2.98 -9.42
CA LEU A 223 13.97 -2.02 -10.37
C LEU A 223 14.94 -1.69 -11.51
N MET A 224 16.21 -1.44 -11.21
CA MET A 224 17.22 -1.18 -12.25
C MET A 224 17.38 -2.38 -13.19
N THR A 225 17.36 -3.60 -12.65
CA THR A 225 17.40 -4.84 -13.45
C THR A 225 16.18 -4.93 -14.38
N GLY A 226 14.98 -4.65 -13.87
CA GLY A 226 13.75 -4.63 -14.67
C GLY A 226 13.80 -3.60 -15.81
N TYR A 227 14.35 -2.41 -15.55
CA TYR A 227 14.53 -1.38 -16.58
C TYR A 227 15.49 -1.84 -17.69
N ASP A 228 16.62 -2.44 -17.33
CA ASP A 228 17.62 -2.96 -18.28
C ASP A 228 17.03 -4.10 -19.13
N VAL A 229 16.37 -5.07 -18.49
CA VAL A 229 15.72 -6.20 -19.17
C VAL A 229 14.63 -5.73 -20.12
N HIS A 230 13.84 -4.73 -19.73
CA HIS A 230 12.80 -4.19 -20.60
C HIS A 230 13.40 -3.49 -21.83
N MET A 231 14.46 -2.69 -21.66
CA MET A 231 15.19 -2.07 -22.78
C MET A 231 15.82 -3.11 -23.72
N ASP A 232 16.43 -4.16 -23.18
CA ASP A 232 16.99 -5.27 -23.94
C ASP A 232 15.90 -6.03 -24.73
N THR A 233 14.73 -6.23 -24.13
CA THR A 233 13.56 -6.86 -24.77
C THR A 233 13.06 -6.04 -25.95
N LEU A 234 13.07 -4.70 -25.83
CA LEU A 234 12.76 -3.76 -26.91
C LEU A 234 13.87 -3.66 -27.97
N GLY A 235 15.05 -4.25 -27.72
CA GLY A 235 16.20 -4.24 -28.63
C GLY A 235 17.01 -2.95 -28.60
N TYR A 236 16.96 -2.20 -27.50
CA TYR A 236 17.62 -0.91 -27.35
C TYR A 236 18.94 -1.00 -26.58
N ASP A 237 19.99 -0.33 -27.07
CA ASP A 237 21.27 -0.21 -26.37
C ASP A 237 21.22 0.89 -25.29
N VAL A 238 21.13 0.48 -24.03
CA VAL A 238 21.09 1.38 -22.87
C VAL A 238 22.36 2.25 -22.72
N ASN A 239 23.47 1.90 -23.39
CA ASN A 239 24.70 2.70 -23.40
C ASN A 239 24.61 3.92 -24.35
N PHE A 240 23.54 4.05 -25.14
CA PHE A 240 23.30 5.24 -25.94
C PHE A 240 22.79 6.40 -25.07
N THR A 241 23.69 7.31 -24.72
CA THR A 241 23.41 8.44 -23.80
C THR A 241 23.44 9.82 -24.47
N SER A 242 23.45 9.89 -25.81
CA SER A 242 23.46 11.19 -26.50
C SER A 242 22.19 11.96 -26.16
N THR A 243 22.32 13.26 -25.92
CA THR A 243 21.19 14.21 -25.80
C THR A 243 21.11 15.15 -27.01
N ASP A 244 21.97 14.96 -28.01
CA ASP A 244 21.94 15.75 -29.25
C ASP A 244 20.91 15.17 -30.21
N TYR A 245 19.70 15.71 -30.14
CA TYR A 245 18.57 15.33 -30.99
C TYR A 245 18.54 16.04 -32.34
N SER A 246 19.54 16.89 -32.66
CA SER A 246 19.54 17.70 -33.89
C SER A 246 19.56 16.86 -35.18
N SER A 247 19.98 15.60 -35.07
CA SER A 247 19.96 14.62 -36.17
C SER A 247 18.59 13.99 -36.43
N GLY A 248 17.60 14.23 -35.56
CA GLY A 248 16.28 13.57 -35.62
C GLY A 248 16.26 12.17 -35.00
N ASP A 249 17.20 11.83 -34.12
CA ASP A 249 17.24 10.55 -33.39
C ASP A 249 16.29 10.60 -32.18
N GLY A 250 15.26 9.74 -32.16
CA GLY A 250 14.26 9.70 -31.09
C GLY A 250 14.86 9.37 -29.73
N ARG A 251 15.85 8.47 -29.69
CA ARG A 251 16.53 8.08 -28.45
C ARG A 251 17.26 9.27 -27.83
N ALA A 252 17.88 10.11 -28.68
CA ALA A 252 18.58 11.31 -28.22
C ALA A 252 17.62 12.38 -27.69
N LEU A 253 16.45 12.50 -28.32
CA LEU A 253 15.36 13.35 -27.81
C LEU A 253 14.86 12.87 -26.45
N GLY A 254 14.65 11.56 -26.28
CA GLY A 254 14.25 10.96 -25.00
C GLY A 254 15.25 11.24 -23.87
N ASN A 255 16.54 10.96 -24.10
CA ASN A 255 17.60 11.29 -23.16
C ASN A 255 17.63 12.79 -22.82
N TYR A 256 17.41 13.66 -23.81
CA TYR A 256 17.35 15.11 -23.58
C TYR A 256 16.15 15.49 -22.70
N LEU A 257 14.94 15.02 -23.01
CA LEU A 257 13.73 15.24 -22.22
C LEU A 257 13.93 14.86 -20.75
N ALA A 258 14.44 13.65 -20.50
CA ALA A 258 14.76 13.19 -19.16
C ALA A 258 15.75 14.11 -18.45
N SER A 259 16.83 14.52 -19.13
CA SER A 259 17.82 15.43 -18.55
C SER A 259 17.22 16.77 -18.14
N GLN A 260 16.27 17.31 -18.92
CA GLN A 260 15.63 18.58 -18.63
C GLN A 260 14.62 18.46 -17.48
N LEU A 261 13.86 17.36 -17.41
CA LEU A 261 12.92 17.11 -16.32
C LEU A 261 13.61 16.79 -14.99
N ILE A 262 14.76 16.10 -15.04
CA ILE A 262 15.63 15.93 -13.88
C ILE A 262 16.12 17.31 -13.40
N ALA A 263 16.68 18.12 -14.31
CA ALA A 263 17.17 19.45 -13.96
C ALA A 263 16.08 20.37 -13.39
N PHE A 264 14.87 20.33 -13.95
CA PHE A 264 13.71 21.04 -13.42
C PHE A 264 13.34 20.55 -12.02
N GLY A 265 13.28 19.23 -11.83
CA GLY A 265 12.92 18.62 -10.55
C GLY A 265 13.85 19.02 -9.38
N LEU A 266 15.12 19.29 -9.68
CA LEU A 266 16.09 19.74 -8.68
C LEU A 266 15.86 21.18 -8.17
N GLN A 267 14.95 21.95 -8.78
CA GLN A 267 14.67 23.34 -8.43
C GLN A 267 13.18 23.67 -8.30
N ASP A 268 12.29 22.68 -8.40
CA ASP A 268 10.84 22.89 -8.40
C ASP A 268 10.23 23.13 -7.02
N GLY A 269 11.05 23.13 -5.96
CA GLY A 269 10.62 23.32 -4.57
C GLY A 269 10.44 22.03 -3.77
N SER A 270 10.60 20.85 -4.38
CA SER A 270 10.41 19.54 -3.72
C SER A 270 11.53 19.15 -2.75
N ASN A 271 12.69 19.82 -2.80
CA ASN A 271 13.88 19.48 -2.01
C ASN A 271 14.43 18.06 -2.29
N GLU A 272 14.27 17.58 -3.53
CA GLU A 272 14.67 16.24 -3.96
C GLU A 272 16.12 15.85 -3.65
N GLN A 273 17.09 16.78 -3.79
CA GLN A 273 18.50 16.50 -3.51
C GLN A 273 18.77 16.09 -2.06
N ASN A 274 17.88 16.46 -1.14
CA ASN A 274 17.96 16.15 0.28
C ASN A 274 16.81 15.21 0.68
N ASP A 275 16.45 14.29 -0.21
CA ASP A 275 15.42 13.25 -0.01
C ASP A 275 14.09 13.81 0.50
N TYR A 276 13.67 14.96 -0.07
CA TYR A 276 12.38 15.61 0.20
C TYR A 276 12.14 15.98 1.68
N THR A 277 13.20 16.00 2.49
CA THR A 277 13.14 16.34 3.92
C THR A 277 12.55 17.73 4.18
N ASN A 278 11.89 17.86 5.34
CA ASN A 278 11.34 19.12 5.82
C ASN A 278 12.45 20.12 6.12
N THR A 279 12.26 21.37 5.73
CA THR A 279 13.27 22.43 5.90
C THR A 279 12.93 23.41 7.02
N SER A 280 11.67 23.46 7.43
CA SER A 280 11.15 24.41 8.42
C SER A 280 10.12 23.83 9.40
N TYR A 281 9.33 22.82 9.01
CA TYR A 281 8.30 22.26 9.86
C TYR A 281 8.90 21.45 11.01
N THR A 282 8.37 21.67 12.20
CA THR A 282 8.62 20.82 13.37
C THR A 282 7.30 20.61 14.12
N PRO A 283 7.01 19.37 14.56
CA PRO A 283 5.77 19.10 15.29
C PRO A 283 5.79 19.84 16.63
N LEU A 284 4.64 20.42 17.01
CA LEU A 284 4.48 21.03 18.32
C LEU A 284 4.37 19.96 19.41
N ASN A 285 3.57 18.92 19.15
CA ASN A 285 3.30 17.88 20.12
C ASN A 285 4.46 16.87 20.16
N PRO A 286 4.89 16.45 21.37
CA PRO A 286 5.75 15.30 21.54
C PRO A 286 5.08 14.02 20.98
N PRO A 287 5.86 13.03 20.51
CA PRO A 287 5.29 11.80 19.97
C PRO A 287 4.39 11.06 20.97
N LEU A 288 3.31 10.47 20.47
CA LEU A 288 2.45 9.54 21.20
C LEU A 288 2.98 8.12 21.01
N ILE A 289 3.35 7.47 22.11
CA ILE A 289 3.70 6.04 22.12
C ILE A 289 2.39 5.24 22.15
N VAL A 290 2.03 4.64 21.02
CA VAL A 290 0.69 4.05 20.82
C VAL A 290 0.42 2.88 21.77
N ASP A 291 1.45 2.09 22.07
CA ASP A 291 1.37 0.93 22.98
C ASP A 291 1.18 1.31 24.46
N LEU A 292 1.36 2.59 24.82
CA LEU A 292 1.08 3.08 26.16
C LEU A 292 -0.32 3.72 26.23
N PRO A 293 -1.07 3.50 27.32
CA PRO A 293 -2.37 4.14 27.49
C PRO A 293 -2.22 5.64 27.72
N GLY A 294 -3.16 6.41 27.16
CA GLY A 294 -3.33 7.83 27.37
C GLY A 294 -2.63 8.69 26.33
N ASN A 295 -2.59 10.00 26.60
CA ASN A 295 -1.89 11.00 25.80
C ASN A 295 -1.46 12.21 26.66
N ALA A 296 -0.98 11.95 27.88
CA ALA A 296 -0.62 12.99 28.85
C ALA A 296 0.47 13.97 28.37
N THR A 297 1.18 13.67 27.28
CA THR A 297 2.24 14.50 26.70
C THR A 297 1.74 15.50 25.66
N VAL A 298 0.48 15.40 25.20
CA VAL A 298 -0.07 16.33 24.21
C VAL A 298 -0.08 17.76 24.75
N LEU A 299 0.43 18.69 23.96
CA LEU A 299 0.50 20.11 24.34
C LEU A 299 -0.67 20.91 23.76
N ASP A 300 -1.13 20.52 22.57
CA ASP A 300 -2.24 21.16 21.87
C ASP A 300 -3.05 20.13 21.06
N LEU A 301 -4.31 19.92 21.44
CA LEU A 301 -5.22 19.00 20.77
C LEU A 301 -5.59 19.45 19.35
N ASN A 302 -5.31 20.70 18.99
CA ASN A 302 -5.55 21.20 17.63
C ASN A 302 -4.40 20.89 16.67
N ARG A 303 -3.26 20.38 17.17
CA ARG A 303 -2.03 20.20 16.40
C ARG A 303 -1.72 18.74 16.16
N TRP A 304 -1.13 18.43 15.01
CA TRP A 304 -0.66 17.09 14.67
C TRP A 304 0.33 16.58 15.73
N GLN A 305 0.29 15.28 15.96
CA GLN A 305 1.16 14.60 16.89
C GLN A 305 1.78 13.39 16.18
N PRO A 306 3.12 13.27 16.16
CA PRO A 306 3.79 12.07 15.65
C PRO A 306 3.40 10.84 16.46
N LEU A 307 3.37 9.68 15.81
CA LEU A 307 3.13 8.40 16.49
C LEU A 307 4.42 7.60 16.55
N THR A 308 4.71 7.03 17.72
CA THR A 308 5.79 6.05 17.92
C THR A 308 5.15 4.67 18.01
N LEU A 309 5.62 3.77 17.14
CA LEU A 309 5.19 2.37 17.06
C LEU A 309 6.42 1.46 17.23
N ASP A 310 6.26 0.31 17.89
CA ASP A 310 7.34 -0.68 18.01
C ASP A 310 7.83 -1.15 16.63
N VAL A 311 6.90 -1.32 15.69
CA VAL A 311 7.16 -1.58 14.27
C VAL A 311 6.22 -0.70 13.45
N PHE A 312 6.76 0.17 12.62
CA PHE A 312 6.00 0.87 11.59
C PHE A 312 6.12 0.08 10.27
N ILE A 313 5.00 -0.14 9.59
CA ILE A 313 4.98 -0.70 8.24
C ILE A 313 4.34 0.38 7.39
N ASP A 314 5.07 0.88 6.39
CA ASP A 314 4.49 1.89 5.49
C ASP A 314 3.43 1.25 4.57
N GLN A 315 2.71 2.09 3.81
CA GLN A 315 1.64 1.60 2.92
C GLN A 315 2.15 0.65 1.82
N SER A 316 3.45 0.69 1.51
CA SER A 316 4.11 -0.19 0.54
C SER A 316 4.70 -1.44 1.19
N GLY A 317 4.38 -1.73 2.47
CA GLY A 317 4.85 -2.93 3.17
C GLY A 317 6.26 -2.86 3.74
N ASN A 318 6.95 -1.72 3.64
CA ASN A 318 8.31 -1.59 4.15
C ASN A 318 8.32 -1.50 5.69
N THR A 319 8.97 -2.46 6.35
CA THR A 319 9.15 -2.43 7.81
C THR A 319 10.22 -1.43 8.22
N ILE A 320 9.84 -0.51 9.10
CA ILE A 320 10.68 0.56 9.64
C ILE A 320 10.72 0.39 11.18
N PRO A 321 11.78 -0.23 11.75
CA PRO A 321 11.84 -0.57 13.16
C PRO A 321 11.97 0.63 14.10
N GLY A 322 11.12 0.72 15.14
CA GLY A 322 11.31 1.66 16.25
C GLY A 322 11.24 3.14 15.91
N GLU A 323 10.56 3.50 14.82
CA GLU A 323 10.56 4.87 14.32
C GLU A 323 9.35 5.68 14.78
N THR A 324 9.59 6.99 14.83
CA THR A 324 8.55 8.01 14.91
C THR A 324 8.59 8.75 13.58
N PRO A 325 7.79 8.33 12.58
CA PRO A 325 7.86 8.93 11.26
C PRO A 325 7.63 10.44 11.33
N ASP A 326 8.46 11.20 10.62
CA ASP A 326 8.24 12.62 10.46
C ASP A 326 6.95 12.89 9.69
N PHE A 327 6.41 14.10 9.82
CA PHE A 327 5.34 14.54 8.95
C PHE A 327 5.87 14.56 7.51
N LEU A 328 5.38 13.65 6.67
CA LEU A 328 5.71 13.60 5.26
C LEU A 328 5.23 14.88 4.53
N SER A 329 6.19 15.66 4.04
CA SER A 329 5.99 16.79 3.13
C SER A 329 4.99 17.91 3.57
N PRO A 330 4.89 18.35 4.85
CA PRO A 330 4.05 19.50 5.24
C PRO A 330 4.36 20.80 4.48
N GLU A 331 5.51 20.88 3.81
CA GLU A 331 5.92 22.06 3.04
C GLU A 331 5.56 21.95 1.54
N TRP A 332 4.87 20.88 1.11
CA TRP A 332 4.67 20.55 -0.31
C TRP A 332 3.88 21.60 -1.10
N GLY A 333 3.15 22.50 -0.44
CA GLY A 333 2.53 23.66 -1.08
C GLY A 333 3.54 24.59 -1.78
N GLN A 334 4.84 24.46 -1.48
CA GLN A 334 5.92 25.18 -2.17
C GLN A 334 6.31 24.58 -3.52
N VAL A 335 5.95 23.32 -3.78
CA VAL A 335 6.30 22.65 -5.04
C VAL A 335 5.54 23.29 -6.20
N THR A 336 6.24 23.48 -7.31
CA THR A 336 5.70 24.08 -8.52
C THR A 336 4.48 23.29 -9.03
N SER A 337 3.34 23.95 -9.19
CA SER A 337 2.07 23.39 -9.64
C SER A 337 1.86 23.50 -11.15
N TRP A 338 1.03 22.63 -11.72
CA TRP A 338 0.66 22.61 -13.14
C TRP A 338 -0.35 23.68 -13.52
N ALA A 339 -1.56 23.63 -12.96
CA ALA A 339 -2.69 24.48 -13.33
C ALA A 339 -3.11 25.46 -12.22
N LEU A 340 -2.58 25.32 -11.00
CA LEU A 340 -2.88 26.24 -9.90
C LEU A 340 -2.26 27.62 -10.15
N THR A 341 -3.01 28.66 -9.78
CA THR A 341 -2.61 30.06 -10.01
C THR A 341 -2.65 30.87 -8.71
N ASP A 342 -2.15 32.12 -8.77
CA ASP A 342 -2.27 33.07 -7.66
C ASP A 342 -3.73 33.37 -7.27
N ALA A 343 -4.70 33.12 -8.15
CA ALA A 343 -6.12 33.28 -7.84
C ALA A 343 -6.64 32.19 -6.89
N ASP A 344 -5.99 31.02 -6.87
CA ASP A 344 -6.32 29.88 -6.03
C ASP A 344 -5.57 29.91 -4.70
N LEU A 345 -4.56 30.78 -4.58
CA LEU A 345 -3.57 30.80 -3.50
C LEU A 345 -3.96 31.73 -2.34
N THR A 346 -3.87 31.19 -1.12
CA THR A 346 -3.76 31.97 0.11
C THR A 346 -2.42 31.69 0.78
N SER A 347 -1.65 32.75 1.07
CA SER A 347 -0.37 32.64 1.77
C SER A 347 -0.50 32.91 3.27
N TYR A 348 0.11 32.04 4.06
CA TYR A 348 0.23 32.19 5.51
C TYR A 348 1.68 32.18 5.94
N THR A 349 1.98 32.64 7.16
CA THR A 349 3.36 32.63 7.69
C THR A 349 3.38 32.14 9.12
N ARG A 350 4.22 31.14 9.41
CA ARG A 350 4.50 30.64 10.76
C ARG A 350 6.00 30.43 10.91
N ASN A 351 6.56 30.94 12.01
CA ASN A 351 7.99 30.81 12.35
C ASN A 351 8.96 31.26 11.24
N GLY A 352 8.56 32.24 10.42
CA GLY A 352 9.39 32.78 9.33
C GLY A 352 9.31 32.00 8.01
N PHE A 353 8.53 30.92 7.94
CA PHE A 353 8.24 30.19 6.72
C PHE A 353 6.87 30.55 6.17
N GLU A 354 6.79 30.77 4.86
CA GLU A 354 5.53 31.00 4.15
C GLU A 354 4.91 29.66 3.76
N TYR A 355 3.67 29.41 4.16
CA TYR A 355 2.88 28.27 3.68
C TYR A 355 1.97 28.76 2.56
N LYS A 356 2.10 28.13 1.39
CA LYS A 356 1.20 28.35 0.25
C LYS A 356 0.06 27.35 0.31
N VAL A 357 -1.16 27.85 0.47
CA VAL A 357 -2.37 27.05 0.59
C VAL A 357 -3.27 27.34 -0.61
N TYR A 358 -3.25 26.44 -1.59
CA TYR A 358 -4.12 26.51 -2.75
C TYR A 358 -5.49 25.90 -2.44
N HIS A 359 -6.55 26.48 -3.02
CA HIS A 359 -7.93 26.09 -2.76
C HIS A 359 -8.25 25.98 -1.27
N ASP A 360 -7.85 27.00 -0.53
CA ASP A 360 -7.91 27.02 0.92
C ASP A 360 -9.33 26.80 1.47
N PRO A 361 -9.59 25.69 2.20
CA PRO A 361 -10.91 25.41 2.78
C PRO A 361 -11.23 26.29 4.01
N GLY A 362 -10.26 27.01 4.55
CA GLY A 362 -10.39 27.77 5.78
C GLY A 362 -10.07 26.95 7.04
N GLU A 363 -10.07 27.64 8.19
CA GLU A 363 -9.70 27.06 9.48
C GLU A 363 -10.63 25.89 9.87
N PRO A 364 -10.08 24.72 10.24
CA PRO A 364 -10.89 23.60 10.72
C PRO A 364 -11.53 23.93 12.06
N ALA A 365 -12.51 23.11 12.49
CA ALA A 365 -13.01 23.21 13.85
C ALA A 365 -11.88 22.99 14.87
N LEU A 366 -11.85 23.79 15.93
CA LEU A 366 -10.82 23.78 16.96
C LEU A 366 -11.42 23.39 18.31
N HIS A 367 -10.69 22.57 19.06
CA HIS A 367 -10.92 22.26 20.46
C HIS A 367 -10.59 23.47 21.36
N ASP A 368 -11.44 23.71 22.35
CA ASP A 368 -11.16 24.59 23.48
C ASP A 368 -11.47 23.86 24.80
N MET A 369 -10.59 23.98 25.79
CA MET A 369 -10.74 23.38 27.12
C MET A 369 -12.03 23.80 27.83
N ASN A 370 -12.59 24.97 27.51
CA ASN A 370 -13.85 25.46 28.07
C ASN A 370 -15.10 25.03 27.26
N GLY A 371 -14.93 24.33 26.13
CA GLY A 371 -16.02 23.89 25.25
C GLY A 371 -16.67 24.99 24.40
N LEU A 372 -16.06 26.17 24.27
CA LEU A 372 -16.58 27.29 23.48
C LEU A 372 -16.11 27.25 22.02
N GLY A 373 -16.56 28.23 21.22
CA GLY A 373 -16.17 28.35 19.82
C GLY A 373 -16.70 27.21 18.96
N THR A 374 -15.82 26.61 18.16
CA THR A 374 -16.12 25.46 17.30
C THR A 374 -15.81 24.12 17.97
N SER A 375 -15.53 24.11 19.28
CA SER A 375 -15.14 22.90 20.02
C SER A 375 -16.19 21.79 19.93
N TYR A 376 -17.48 22.13 19.86
CA TYR A 376 -18.53 21.13 19.70
C TYR A 376 -18.38 20.34 18.39
N ILE A 377 -18.02 21.00 17.28
CA ILE A 377 -17.80 20.35 15.97
C ILE A 377 -16.56 19.47 16.01
N TYR A 378 -15.48 19.96 16.63
CA TYR A 378 -14.26 19.16 16.82
C TYR A 378 -14.56 17.89 17.63
N VAL A 379 -15.25 18.04 18.76
CA VAL A 379 -15.58 16.94 19.68
C VAL A 379 -16.50 15.93 18.99
N ASP A 380 -17.56 16.40 18.33
CA ASP A 380 -18.51 15.53 17.62
C ASP A 380 -17.85 14.77 16.46
N GLY A 381 -17.03 15.46 15.66
CA GLY A 381 -16.34 14.85 14.51
C GLY A 381 -15.36 13.76 14.92
N HIS A 382 -14.55 13.98 15.95
CA HIS A 382 -13.64 12.94 16.46
C HIS A 382 -14.38 11.81 17.19
N SER A 383 -15.45 12.14 17.93
CA SER A 383 -16.29 11.12 18.59
C SER A 383 -17.02 10.24 17.57
N MET A 384 -17.35 10.76 16.38
CA MET A 384 -17.90 9.98 15.28
C MET A 384 -16.95 8.88 14.81
N VAL A 385 -15.64 9.14 14.77
CA VAL A 385 -14.64 8.12 14.41
C VAL A 385 -14.65 6.96 15.41
N ALA A 386 -14.70 7.27 16.71
CA ALA A 386 -14.84 6.24 17.76
C ALA A 386 -16.13 5.42 17.59
N ARG A 387 -17.25 6.09 17.26
CA ARG A 387 -18.55 5.42 17.02
C ARG A 387 -18.50 4.49 15.81
N TRP A 388 -17.89 4.92 14.70
CA TRP A 388 -17.76 4.12 13.49
C TRP A 388 -16.80 2.95 13.66
N SER A 389 -15.79 3.07 14.53
CA SER A 389 -14.96 1.94 14.96
C SER A 389 -15.80 0.81 15.55
N GLY A 390 -16.89 1.14 16.26
CA GLY A 390 -17.86 0.18 16.80
C GLY A 390 -18.74 -0.53 15.76
N MET A 391 -18.61 -0.18 14.47
CA MET A 391 -19.39 -0.77 13.36
C MET A 391 -18.56 -1.76 12.51
N LEU A 392 -17.31 -2.03 12.91
CA LEU A 392 -16.39 -2.90 12.16
C LEU A 392 -16.59 -4.40 12.41
N ASP A 393 -17.57 -4.79 13.23
CA ASP A 393 -17.90 -6.19 13.48
C ASP A 393 -18.82 -6.72 12.36
N PRO A 394 -18.40 -7.72 11.59
CA PRO A 394 -19.24 -8.29 10.53
C PRO A 394 -20.46 -9.04 11.06
N THR A 395 -20.51 -9.33 12.36
CA THR A 395 -21.59 -10.09 13.00
C THR A 395 -22.63 -9.21 13.70
N ASP A 396 -22.55 -7.89 13.56
CA ASP A 396 -23.49 -6.95 14.19
C ASP A 396 -24.93 -7.00 13.64
N GLY A 397 -25.14 -7.75 12.55
CA GLY A 397 -26.44 -8.00 11.95
C GLY A 397 -26.95 -6.88 11.03
N VAL A 398 -26.15 -5.86 10.75
CA VAL A 398 -26.51 -4.76 9.84
C VAL A 398 -25.99 -5.03 8.43
N MET A 399 -26.90 -4.98 7.46
CA MET A 399 -26.60 -5.21 6.04
C MET A 399 -26.74 -3.90 5.25
N TRP A 400 -25.81 -3.63 4.34
CA TRP A 400 -25.85 -2.49 3.42
C TRP A 400 -26.00 -2.98 1.97
N ASP A 401 -26.78 -2.25 1.18
CA ASP A 401 -26.74 -2.39 -0.27
C ASP A 401 -25.57 -1.57 -0.82
N ILE A 402 -24.54 -2.25 -1.30
CA ILE A 402 -23.32 -1.63 -1.85
C ILE A 402 -23.36 -1.50 -3.38
N SER A 403 -24.51 -1.72 -4.00
CA SER A 403 -24.67 -1.51 -5.44
C SER A 403 -24.52 -0.01 -5.79
N PRO A 404 -24.16 0.31 -7.05
CA PRO A 404 -24.14 1.70 -7.51
C PRO A 404 -25.47 2.44 -7.33
N ALA A 405 -26.60 1.74 -7.11
CA ALA A 405 -27.89 2.37 -6.83
C ALA A 405 -28.00 2.99 -5.44
N SER A 406 -27.13 2.62 -4.50
CA SER A 406 -27.30 2.94 -3.07
C SER A 406 -26.13 3.71 -2.45
N ILE A 407 -24.96 3.77 -3.10
CA ILE A 407 -23.75 4.44 -2.57
C ILE A 407 -23.28 5.57 -3.49
N GLY A 408 -22.96 6.72 -2.89
CA GLY A 408 -22.34 7.86 -3.59
C GLY A 408 -23.30 8.74 -4.38
N ASN A 409 -22.79 9.37 -5.44
CA ASN A 409 -23.52 10.31 -6.32
C ASN A 409 -24.12 11.52 -5.58
N ASN A 410 -23.38 12.14 -4.67
CA ASN A 410 -23.79 13.40 -4.06
C ASN A 410 -23.52 14.58 -5.01
N ASP A 411 -24.53 15.42 -5.21
CA ASP A 411 -24.44 16.64 -6.03
C ASP A 411 -24.11 17.90 -5.20
N THR A 412 -24.12 17.77 -3.87
CA THR A 412 -23.95 18.86 -2.93
C THR A 412 -23.02 18.44 -1.79
N PHE A 413 -21.99 19.25 -1.56
CA PHE A 413 -21.00 19.03 -0.51
C PHE A 413 -21.04 20.18 0.51
N PRO A 414 -20.70 19.93 1.79
CA PRO A 414 -20.60 20.98 2.79
C PRO A 414 -19.58 22.05 2.40
N THR A 415 -19.93 23.31 2.63
CA THR A 415 -19.06 24.47 2.36
C THR A 415 -18.77 25.30 3.61
N THR A 416 -19.30 24.87 4.77
CA THR A 416 -19.09 25.52 6.07
C THR A 416 -18.92 24.45 7.16
N LEU A 417 -18.27 24.81 8.27
CA LEU A 417 -18.12 23.90 9.41
C LEU A 417 -19.48 23.41 9.95
N ASP A 418 -20.47 24.29 10.07
CA ASP A 418 -21.80 23.91 10.58
C ASP A 418 -22.52 22.90 9.65
N THR A 419 -22.37 23.05 8.33
CA THR A 419 -22.95 22.09 7.38
C THR A 419 -22.17 20.77 7.38
N TYR A 420 -20.86 20.81 7.59
CA TYR A 420 -20.03 19.62 7.72
C TYR A 420 -20.41 18.80 8.97
N ALA A 421 -20.66 19.47 10.09
CA ALA A 421 -21.05 18.85 11.37
C ALA A 421 -22.33 18.00 11.29
N THR A 422 -23.17 18.22 10.26
CA THR A 422 -24.44 17.51 10.08
C THR A 422 -24.48 16.67 8.81
N PHE A 423 -23.36 16.56 8.08
CA PHE A 423 -23.33 15.88 6.79
C PHE A 423 -23.37 14.35 6.91
N TYR A 424 -22.71 13.77 7.91
CA TYR A 424 -22.59 12.32 8.05
C TYR A 424 -23.68 11.73 8.95
N ASP A 425 -24.10 10.49 8.66
CA ASP A 425 -24.92 9.71 9.61
C ASP A 425 -24.00 9.05 10.65
N ALA A 426 -23.76 9.77 11.74
CA ALA A 426 -22.93 9.28 12.83
C ALA A 426 -23.49 8.01 13.52
N SER A 427 -24.79 7.70 13.36
CA SER A 427 -25.44 6.59 14.05
C SER A 427 -25.46 5.31 13.24
N ASN A 428 -25.62 5.42 11.93
CA ASN A 428 -25.67 4.26 11.04
C ASN A 428 -24.43 4.10 10.16
N GLY A 429 -23.57 5.11 10.07
CA GLY A 429 -22.41 5.13 9.17
C GLY A 429 -22.72 5.81 7.83
N GLY A 430 -21.68 6.38 7.21
CA GLY A 430 -21.75 6.94 5.86
C GLY A 430 -22.23 8.39 5.77
N SER A 431 -22.44 8.83 4.53
CA SER A 431 -22.94 10.15 4.15
C SER A 431 -24.25 9.99 3.36
N PRO A 432 -24.96 11.08 3.02
CA PRO A 432 -25.91 11.09 1.92
C PRO A 432 -25.36 10.28 0.75
N SER A 433 -26.22 9.46 0.15
CA SER A 433 -25.89 8.61 -0.98
C SER A 433 -27.12 8.50 -1.85
N LEU A 434 -27.15 9.26 -2.95
CA LEU A 434 -28.25 9.21 -3.91
C LEU A 434 -28.15 8.00 -4.83
N GLY A 435 -26.92 7.52 -5.07
CA GLY A 435 -26.62 6.45 -6.00
C GLY A 435 -27.09 6.75 -7.44
N HIS A 436 -26.98 5.75 -8.31
CA HIS A 436 -27.44 5.77 -9.69
C HIS A 436 -28.59 4.76 -9.85
N SER A 437 -29.81 5.26 -10.07
CA SER A 437 -30.99 4.38 -10.15
C SER A 437 -31.04 3.51 -11.41
N ILE A 438 -30.23 3.82 -12.43
CA ILE A 438 -30.21 3.12 -13.71
C ILE A 438 -28.78 2.88 -14.21
N ILE A 439 -28.59 1.73 -14.85
CA ILE A 439 -27.39 1.38 -15.61
C ILE A 439 -27.45 2.13 -16.95
N PRO A 440 -26.53 3.05 -17.25
CA PRO A 440 -26.62 3.87 -18.47
C PRO A 440 -26.63 3.08 -19.78
N SER A 441 -25.94 1.94 -19.83
CA SER A 441 -25.82 1.12 -21.05
C SER A 441 -27.06 0.25 -21.35
N THR A 442 -27.84 -0.11 -20.34
CA THR A 442 -29.01 -1.02 -20.50
C THR A 442 -30.34 -0.34 -20.21
N GLY A 443 -30.34 0.77 -19.47
CA GLY A 443 -31.54 1.44 -18.97
C GLY A 443 -32.28 0.68 -17.87
N LEU A 444 -31.71 -0.42 -17.36
CA LEU A 444 -32.26 -1.21 -16.26
C LEU A 444 -31.79 -0.68 -14.91
N ALA A 445 -32.49 -1.01 -13.83
CA ALA A 445 -32.01 -0.73 -12.48
C ALA A 445 -30.81 -1.63 -12.11
N TYR A 446 -29.94 -1.17 -11.21
CA TYR A 446 -28.95 -2.06 -10.60
C TYR A 446 -29.64 -3.06 -9.66
N GLU A 447 -29.19 -4.30 -9.69
CA GLU A 447 -29.57 -5.30 -8.68
C GLU A 447 -28.93 -4.92 -7.34
N ALA A 448 -29.68 -5.13 -6.25
CA ALA A 448 -29.17 -4.88 -4.90
C ALA A 448 -28.02 -5.84 -4.57
N ASN A 449 -26.97 -5.33 -3.92
CA ASN A 449 -25.84 -6.11 -3.44
C ASN A 449 -25.73 -5.98 -1.93
N MET A 450 -26.43 -6.86 -1.20
CA MET A 450 -26.51 -6.81 0.25
C MET A 450 -25.30 -7.50 0.90
N VAL A 451 -24.51 -6.76 1.66
CA VAL A 451 -23.34 -7.28 2.40
C VAL A 451 -23.35 -6.81 3.85
N PRO A 452 -22.70 -7.53 4.79
CA PRO A 452 -22.52 -7.04 6.16
C PRO A 452 -21.75 -5.72 6.17
N ARG A 453 -22.23 -4.72 6.92
CA ARG A 453 -21.56 -3.40 6.91
C ARG A 453 -20.13 -3.47 7.45
N GLY A 454 -19.87 -4.33 8.44
CA GLY A 454 -18.56 -4.47 9.06
C GLY A 454 -17.53 -5.05 8.10
N ASP A 455 -17.92 -5.97 7.22
CA ASP A 455 -17.05 -6.47 6.14
C ASP A 455 -16.77 -5.37 5.13
N TYR A 456 -17.83 -4.71 4.65
CA TYR A 456 -17.68 -3.66 3.63
C TYR A 456 -16.80 -2.50 4.12
N ALA A 457 -17.00 -2.02 5.34
CA ALA A 457 -16.22 -0.91 5.90
C ALA A 457 -14.73 -1.26 6.09
N ARG A 458 -14.42 -2.50 6.52
CA ARG A 458 -13.03 -2.99 6.63
C ARG A 458 -12.37 -3.13 5.27
N VAL A 459 -13.05 -3.76 4.31
CA VAL A 459 -12.55 -3.88 2.93
C VAL A 459 -12.36 -2.50 2.30
N LEU A 460 -13.29 -1.56 2.50
CA LEU A 460 -13.17 -0.20 1.99
C LEU A 460 -11.97 0.54 2.58
N ALA A 461 -11.69 0.33 3.87
CA ALA A 461 -10.52 0.91 4.53
C ALA A 461 -9.23 0.38 3.89
N GLU A 462 -9.11 -0.94 3.69
CA GLU A 462 -7.90 -1.52 3.08
C GLU A 462 -7.77 -1.20 1.58
N PHE A 463 -8.87 -1.25 0.83
CA PHE A 463 -8.88 -1.03 -0.62
C PHE A 463 -8.35 0.36 -0.99
N TRP A 464 -8.75 1.41 -0.26
CA TRP A 464 -8.29 2.78 -0.52
C TRP A 464 -7.06 3.19 0.27
N ALA A 465 -6.70 2.43 1.32
CA ALA A 465 -5.34 2.51 1.87
C ALA A 465 -4.31 1.94 0.89
N ASP A 466 -4.77 1.09 -0.04
CA ASP A 466 -4.01 0.44 -1.10
C ASP A 466 -2.93 -0.44 -0.45
N GLY A 467 -3.32 -1.69 -0.11
CA GLY A 467 -2.62 -2.62 0.81
C GLY A 467 -1.17 -2.99 0.45
N PRO A 468 -0.54 -4.03 1.06
CA PRO A 468 0.92 -4.22 1.07
C PRO A 468 1.65 -4.34 -0.28
N GLU A 469 0.93 -4.46 -1.41
CA GLU A 469 1.48 -4.43 -2.77
C GLU A 469 1.19 -3.09 -3.50
N SER A 470 1.08 -2.01 -2.73
CA SER A 470 0.57 -0.68 -3.12
C SER A 470 1.38 0.08 -4.15
N GLU A 471 0.73 0.68 -5.16
CA GLU A 471 1.25 1.82 -5.93
C GLU A 471 1.01 3.17 -5.23
N THR A 472 0.60 3.14 -3.96
CA THR A 472 0.08 4.28 -3.19
C THR A 472 -1.17 4.92 -3.83
N PRO A 473 -1.95 5.73 -3.09
CA PRO A 473 -3.19 6.29 -3.65
C PRO A 473 -3.05 7.02 -5.00
N PRO A 474 -1.97 7.79 -5.30
CA PRO A 474 -1.76 8.36 -6.63
C PRO A 474 -1.60 7.32 -7.75
N GLY A 475 -0.88 6.22 -7.52
CA GLY A 475 -0.67 5.16 -8.51
C GLY A 475 -1.93 4.34 -8.75
N HIS A 476 -2.71 4.06 -7.70
CA HIS A 476 -3.99 3.36 -7.80
C HIS A 476 -4.95 4.02 -8.81
N TRP A 477 -4.97 5.35 -8.90
CA TRP A 477 -5.78 6.06 -9.91
C TRP A 477 -5.34 5.78 -11.35
N PHE A 478 -4.04 5.58 -11.58
CA PHE A 478 -3.52 5.17 -12.88
C PHE A 478 -3.87 3.72 -13.18
N THR A 479 -3.83 2.82 -12.20
CA THR A 479 -4.30 1.43 -12.35
C THR A 479 -5.78 1.38 -12.73
N ILE A 480 -6.63 2.19 -12.09
CA ILE A 480 -8.05 2.35 -12.47
C ILE A 480 -8.17 2.92 -13.90
N LEU A 481 -7.40 3.94 -14.25
CA LEU A 481 -7.43 4.55 -15.58
C LEU A 481 -7.04 3.54 -16.67
N ASN A 482 -6.04 2.72 -16.40
CA ASN A 482 -5.56 1.63 -17.23
C ASN A 482 -6.64 0.56 -17.42
N TYR A 483 -7.24 0.10 -16.33
CA TYR A 483 -8.37 -0.83 -16.37
C TYR A 483 -9.55 -0.30 -17.21
N VAL A 484 -9.92 0.98 -17.05
CA VAL A 484 -10.98 1.61 -17.85
C VAL A 484 -10.56 1.72 -19.32
N SER A 485 -9.28 2.01 -19.60
CA SER A 485 -8.73 2.13 -20.95
C SER A 485 -8.73 0.82 -21.73
N ASP A 486 -8.62 -0.30 -21.02
CA ASP A 486 -8.62 -1.66 -21.59
C ASP A 486 -10.04 -2.22 -21.73
N HIS A 487 -11.05 -1.56 -21.13
CA HIS A 487 -12.40 -2.06 -21.12
C HIS A 487 -12.99 -2.10 -22.55
N PRO A 488 -13.54 -3.24 -23.02
CA PRO A 488 -13.95 -3.41 -24.42
C PRO A 488 -15.14 -2.53 -24.86
N LEU A 489 -15.83 -1.89 -23.91
CA LEU A 489 -16.88 -0.91 -24.20
C LEU A 489 -16.37 0.53 -24.34
N LEU A 490 -15.09 0.80 -24.04
CA LEU A 490 -14.53 2.13 -24.19
C LEU A 490 -14.34 2.45 -25.67
N VAL A 491 -14.77 3.64 -26.06
CA VAL A 491 -14.40 4.27 -27.33
C VAL A 491 -13.40 5.36 -27.02
N LYS A 492 -12.14 5.19 -27.45
CA LYS A 492 -11.02 6.11 -27.19
C LYS A 492 -11.17 7.43 -27.94
N GLN A 493 -12.16 8.23 -27.57
CA GLN A 493 -12.40 9.58 -28.06
C GLN A 493 -12.15 10.57 -26.92
N PHE A 494 -11.17 11.47 -27.10
CA PHE A 494 -10.85 12.44 -26.06
C PHE A 494 -12.06 13.36 -25.81
N GLN A 495 -12.47 13.48 -24.54
CA GLN A 495 -13.70 14.18 -24.12
C GLN A 495 -15.00 13.61 -24.73
N GLY A 496 -14.98 12.41 -25.31
CA GLY A 496 -16.13 11.83 -26.00
C GLY A 496 -16.44 12.45 -27.37
N GLU A 497 -15.52 13.25 -27.92
CA GLU A 497 -15.69 13.94 -29.21
C GLU A 497 -14.56 13.56 -30.20
N GLY A 498 -14.78 13.87 -31.49
CA GLY A 498 -13.73 13.76 -32.50
C GLY A 498 -13.48 12.35 -33.04
N VAL A 499 -12.25 12.10 -33.51
CA VAL A 499 -11.84 10.81 -34.06
C VAL A 499 -11.48 9.83 -32.94
N VAL A 500 -11.62 8.53 -33.22
CA VAL A 500 -11.08 7.49 -32.34
C VAL A 500 -9.56 7.56 -32.42
N LEU A 501 -8.92 7.69 -31.26
CA LEU A 501 -7.48 7.80 -31.11
C LEU A 501 -6.84 6.42 -31.16
N ASP A 502 -5.59 6.36 -31.63
CA ASP A 502 -4.76 5.18 -31.40
C ASP A 502 -4.33 5.08 -29.93
N ASP A 503 -3.82 3.92 -29.54
CA ASP A 503 -3.50 3.63 -28.14
C ASP A 503 -2.44 4.58 -27.58
N LEU A 504 -1.39 4.87 -28.35
CA LEU A 504 -0.33 5.77 -27.90
C LEU A 504 -0.87 7.19 -27.68
N GLU A 505 -1.63 7.73 -28.63
CA GLU A 505 -2.23 9.07 -28.50
C GLU A 505 -3.24 9.14 -27.34
N TRP A 506 -4.03 8.08 -27.12
CA TRP A 506 -4.93 7.98 -25.98
C TRP A 506 -4.15 8.04 -24.66
N ASP A 507 -3.15 7.17 -24.51
CA ASP A 507 -2.39 6.99 -23.27
C ASP A 507 -1.63 8.27 -22.88
N VAL A 508 -0.91 8.92 -23.81
CA VAL A 508 -0.20 10.17 -23.48
C VAL A 508 -1.14 11.31 -23.06
N LYS A 509 -2.36 11.37 -23.62
CA LYS A 509 -3.35 12.40 -23.27
C LYS A 509 -3.95 12.17 -21.91
N ILE A 510 -4.37 10.93 -21.62
CA ILE A 510 -5.01 10.61 -20.35
C ILE A 510 -4.01 10.67 -19.19
N TYR A 511 -2.77 10.23 -19.39
CA TYR A 511 -1.73 10.27 -18.37
C TYR A 511 -1.33 11.69 -18.05
N LEU A 512 -1.15 12.56 -19.06
CA LEU A 512 -0.87 13.97 -18.77
C LEU A 512 -2.04 14.61 -18.02
N SER A 513 -3.28 14.30 -18.40
CA SER A 513 -4.47 14.86 -17.75
C SER A 513 -4.59 14.43 -16.29
N LEU A 514 -4.49 13.12 -16.02
CA LEU A 514 -4.61 12.57 -14.67
C LEU A 514 -3.39 12.93 -13.81
N GLY A 515 -2.17 12.72 -14.33
CA GLY A 515 -0.93 12.98 -13.59
C GLY A 515 -0.82 14.43 -13.16
N SER A 516 -1.12 15.38 -14.05
CA SER A 516 -1.08 16.80 -13.71
C SER A 516 -2.14 17.17 -12.66
N ALA A 517 -3.36 16.64 -12.79
CA ALA A 517 -4.41 16.85 -11.79
C ALA A 517 -4.03 16.25 -10.44
N MET A 518 -3.42 15.05 -10.42
CA MET A 518 -3.00 14.41 -9.17
C MET A 518 -1.91 15.23 -8.47
N HIS A 519 -0.92 15.71 -9.22
CA HIS A 519 0.13 16.57 -8.70
C HIS A 519 -0.43 17.85 -8.07
N ASP A 520 -1.34 18.56 -8.74
CA ASP A 520 -1.96 19.76 -8.19
C ASP A 520 -2.83 19.47 -6.95
N CYS A 521 -3.50 18.31 -6.91
CA CYS A 521 -4.20 17.85 -5.72
C CYS A 521 -3.22 17.63 -4.56
N ALA A 522 -2.05 17.04 -4.81
CA ALA A 522 -1.02 16.84 -3.79
C ALA A 522 -0.49 18.18 -3.27
N VAL A 523 -0.16 19.13 -4.14
CA VAL A 523 0.27 20.50 -3.76
C VAL A 523 -0.77 21.20 -2.90
N SER A 524 -2.04 21.17 -3.32
CA SER A 524 -3.14 21.83 -2.59
C SER A 524 -3.38 21.16 -1.23
N ALA A 525 -3.53 19.83 -1.22
CA ALA A 525 -3.87 19.09 -0.01
C ALA A 525 -2.75 19.15 1.03
N TRP A 526 -1.48 18.98 0.62
CA TRP A 526 -0.35 19.05 1.56
C TRP A 526 -0.02 20.49 1.99
N GLY A 527 -0.23 21.48 1.12
CA GLY A 527 -0.17 22.89 1.53
C GLY A 527 -1.14 23.20 2.67
N ALA A 528 -2.40 22.77 2.53
CA ALA A 528 -3.41 22.92 3.57
C ALA A 528 -3.06 22.10 4.83
N LYS A 529 -2.66 20.84 4.68
CA LYS A 529 -2.28 19.96 5.80
C LYS A 529 -1.10 20.53 6.60
N GLY A 530 -0.08 21.05 5.94
CA GLY A 530 1.07 21.64 6.62
C GLY A 530 0.77 22.95 7.33
N TRP A 531 -0.09 23.79 6.74
CA TRP A 531 -0.52 25.02 7.39
C TRP A 531 -1.42 24.75 8.61
N TYR A 532 -2.52 24.04 8.41
CA TYR A 532 -3.49 23.79 9.47
C TYR A 532 -2.95 22.83 10.52
N ASP A 533 -2.07 21.91 10.13
CA ASP A 533 -1.34 21.02 11.03
C ASP A 533 -2.28 20.32 12.02
N SER A 534 -3.43 19.86 11.53
CA SER A 534 -4.53 19.42 12.38
C SER A 534 -4.26 18.06 13.03
N SER A 535 -4.82 17.90 14.23
CA SER A 535 -4.73 16.65 15.00
C SER A 535 -5.42 15.47 14.30
N ARG A 536 -4.93 14.26 14.60
CA ARG A 536 -5.52 12.99 14.16
C ARG A 536 -6.50 12.45 15.21
N PRO A 537 -7.45 11.58 14.82
CA PRO A 537 -8.43 11.03 15.76
C PRO A 537 -7.84 10.34 16.99
N ILE A 538 -6.75 9.59 16.87
CA ILE A 538 -6.12 8.94 18.04
C ILE A 538 -5.64 9.96 19.08
N THR A 539 -4.98 11.03 18.65
CA THR A 539 -4.53 12.13 19.52
C THR A 539 -5.71 12.80 20.21
N ALA A 540 -6.73 13.16 19.43
CA ALA A 540 -7.92 13.84 19.90
C ALA A 540 -8.73 12.99 20.89
N ILE A 541 -9.03 11.74 20.53
CA ILE A 541 -9.84 10.82 21.35
C ILE A 541 -9.11 10.49 22.66
N ARG A 542 -7.84 10.08 22.60
CA ARG A 542 -7.08 9.76 23.82
C ARG A 542 -6.91 10.99 24.71
N GLY A 543 -6.55 12.14 24.14
CA GLY A 543 -6.37 13.38 24.90
C GLY A 543 -7.67 13.92 25.52
N MET A 544 -8.79 13.90 24.80
CA MET A 544 -10.10 14.28 25.36
C MET A 544 -10.57 13.29 26.44
N SER A 545 -10.25 12.00 26.31
CA SER A 545 -10.65 10.99 27.29
C SER A 545 -9.98 11.16 28.66
N GLU A 546 -8.76 11.69 28.70
CA GLU A 546 -8.05 11.98 29.94
C GLU A 546 -8.66 13.16 30.71
N LEU A 547 -9.36 14.05 30.01
CA LEU A 547 -10.13 15.13 30.64
C LEU A 547 -11.40 14.61 31.31
N GLY A 548 -11.92 13.47 30.88
CA GLY A 548 -13.19 12.89 31.32
C GLY A 548 -14.32 13.11 30.32
N GLN A 549 -15.55 13.27 30.81
CA GLN A 549 -16.75 13.39 29.97
C GLN A 549 -17.38 14.80 29.97
N SER A 550 -18.01 15.20 28.87
CA SER A 550 -18.55 16.55 28.66
C SER A 550 -20.08 16.66 28.68
N THR A 551 -20.80 15.60 29.06
CA THR A 551 -22.28 15.53 29.01
C THR A 551 -22.98 15.78 30.35
N ASP A 552 -22.53 15.18 31.45
CA ASP A 552 -23.13 15.34 32.78
C ASP A 552 -22.29 16.27 33.67
N PRO A 553 -22.66 17.55 33.85
CA PRO A 553 -21.92 18.50 34.68
C PRO A 553 -21.95 18.20 36.17
N THR A 554 -22.73 17.20 36.61
CA THR A 554 -22.84 16.82 38.03
C THR A 554 -21.93 15.65 38.41
N ALA A 555 -21.37 14.93 37.44
CA ALA A 555 -20.48 13.81 37.66
C ALA A 555 -19.05 14.25 38.07
N GLY A 556 -18.35 13.38 38.79
CA GLY A 556 -17.00 13.66 39.30
C GLY A 556 -15.93 13.79 38.20
N ASN A 557 -16.13 13.13 37.07
CA ASN A 557 -15.25 13.13 35.90
C ASN A 557 -15.72 14.09 34.79
N TYR A 558 -16.50 15.13 35.13
CA TYR A 558 -16.95 16.10 34.15
C TYR A 558 -15.85 17.08 33.73
N HIS A 559 -15.68 17.27 32.43
CA HIS A 559 -14.88 18.35 31.86
C HIS A 559 -15.49 18.83 30.53
N PRO A 560 -15.69 20.15 30.31
CA PRO A 560 -16.35 20.66 29.10
C PRO A 560 -15.56 20.38 27.80
N GLY A 561 -14.24 20.23 27.88
CA GLY A 561 -13.40 19.78 26.76
C GLY A 561 -13.25 18.25 26.63
N GLY A 562 -13.95 17.45 27.43
CA GLY A 562 -13.88 15.98 27.41
C GLY A 562 -14.77 15.32 26.34
N LEU A 563 -14.79 13.99 26.33
CA LEU A 563 -15.60 13.21 25.39
C LEU A 563 -17.09 13.24 25.75
N PRO A 564 -18.02 13.29 24.79
CA PRO A 564 -19.45 13.23 25.08
C PRO A 564 -19.86 11.80 25.47
N LEU A 565 -20.81 11.66 26.40
CA LEU A 565 -21.43 10.39 26.71
C LEU A 565 -22.52 10.08 25.69
N ILE A 566 -22.40 8.92 25.05
CA ILE A 566 -23.34 8.39 24.06
C ILE A 566 -23.69 6.95 24.49
N PRO A 567 -24.89 6.71 25.03
CA PRO A 567 -25.27 5.38 25.51
C PRO A 567 -25.04 4.28 24.47
N GLY A 568 -24.39 3.20 24.87
CA GLY A 568 -24.01 2.09 24.00
C GLY A 568 -22.82 2.36 23.08
N SER A 569 -22.13 3.49 23.19
CA SER A 569 -20.96 3.80 22.37
C SER A 569 -19.82 4.50 23.12
N ILE A 570 -20.09 5.56 23.87
CA ILE A 570 -19.10 6.28 24.68
C ILE A 570 -19.66 6.43 26.07
N GLU A 571 -19.05 5.77 27.05
CA GLU A 571 -19.58 5.69 28.41
C GLU A 571 -18.49 5.89 29.44
N THR A 572 -18.89 6.24 30.66
CA THR A 572 -18.03 6.15 31.84
C THR A 572 -17.90 4.69 32.26
N VAL A 573 -16.72 4.27 32.68
CA VAL A 573 -16.50 2.97 33.34
C VAL A 573 -17.09 3.02 34.73
N GLU A 574 -18.07 2.15 34.98
CA GLU A 574 -18.77 2.05 36.25
C GLU A 574 -18.15 0.99 37.16
N ALA A 575 -18.42 1.09 38.47
CA ALA A 575 -18.01 0.07 39.41
C ALA A 575 -18.69 -1.27 39.11
N GLY A 576 -17.88 -2.29 38.80
CA GLY A 576 -18.36 -3.63 38.43
C GLY A 576 -18.38 -3.92 36.93
N ASP A 577 -18.04 -2.93 36.09
CA ASP A 577 -17.75 -3.19 34.68
C ASP A 577 -16.51 -4.08 34.52
N ASP A 578 -16.46 -4.89 33.47
CA ASP A 578 -15.28 -5.73 33.15
C ASP A 578 -14.00 -4.90 32.99
N LEU A 579 -14.15 -3.66 32.49
CA LEU A 579 -13.05 -2.70 32.33
C LEU A 579 -12.66 -1.96 33.60
N ALA A 580 -13.41 -2.07 34.70
CA ALA A 580 -13.14 -1.34 35.95
C ALA A 580 -11.75 -1.65 36.54
N GLY A 581 -11.20 -2.81 36.21
CA GLY A 581 -9.93 -3.30 36.77
C GLY A 581 -10.13 -3.97 38.13
N THR A 582 -9.10 -4.67 38.61
CA THR A 582 -9.22 -5.54 39.80
C THR A 582 -9.46 -4.74 41.08
N LEU A 583 -8.95 -3.50 41.13
CA LEU A 583 -9.07 -2.58 42.24
C LEU A 583 -10.00 -1.40 41.94
N GLY A 584 -10.71 -1.42 40.80
CA GLY A 584 -11.49 -0.29 40.33
C GLY A 584 -10.64 0.87 39.81
N GLU A 585 -9.40 0.60 39.39
CA GLU A 585 -8.43 1.61 38.92
C GLU A 585 -8.87 2.38 37.66
N ASN A 586 -9.83 1.84 36.92
CA ASN A 586 -10.38 2.48 35.71
C ASN A 586 -11.78 3.06 35.92
N VAL A 587 -12.37 2.93 37.12
CA VAL A 587 -13.67 3.56 37.41
C VAL A 587 -13.56 5.07 37.19
N GLU A 588 -14.60 5.68 36.63
CA GLU A 588 -14.65 7.09 36.18
C GLU A 588 -13.86 7.42 34.90
N LYS A 589 -13.07 6.48 34.33
CA LYS A 589 -12.47 6.66 33.00
C LYS A 589 -13.52 6.50 31.88
N ILE A 590 -13.16 6.89 30.66
CA ILE A 590 -14.01 6.74 29.48
C ILE A 590 -13.73 5.40 28.78
N LYS A 591 -14.80 4.68 28.42
CA LYS A 591 -14.78 3.48 27.57
C LYS A 591 -15.52 3.74 26.25
N LEU A 592 -15.06 3.08 25.20
CA LEU A 592 -15.61 3.14 23.85
C LEU A 592 -16.08 1.76 23.41
N TRP A 593 -17.25 1.66 22.79
CA TRP A 593 -17.65 0.49 22.02
C TRP A 593 -17.02 0.59 20.63
N ALA A 594 -15.89 -0.09 20.44
CA ALA A 594 -15.01 0.09 19.30
C ALA A 594 -14.32 -1.22 18.89
N TRP A 595 -13.64 -1.21 17.75
CA TRP A 595 -12.74 -2.29 17.36
C TRP A 595 -11.73 -2.55 18.48
N LYS A 596 -11.53 -3.82 18.86
CA LYS A 596 -10.77 -4.16 20.08
C LYS A 596 -9.26 -3.92 19.97
N GLY A 597 -8.78 -3.55 18.79
CA GLY A 597 -7.37 -3.37 18.55
C GLY A 597 -6.68 -4.66 18.07
N SER A 598 -5.54 -4.44 17.47
CA SER A 598 -4.60 -5.43 16.97
C SER A 598 -4.09 -6.41 18.03
N SER A 599 -3.97 -5.98 19.29
CA SER A 599 -3.56 -6.86 20.41
C SER A 599 -4.55 -8.00 20.69
N ALA A 600 -5.77 -7.93 20.16
CA ALA A 600 -6.77 -9.00 20.24
C ALA A 600 -6.63 -10.04 19.10
N ILE A 601 -5.66 -9.88 18.20
CA ILE A 601 -5.40 -10.77 17.07
C ILE A 601 -4.07 -11.50 17.30
N ASN A 602 -4.10 -12.84 17.42
CA ASN A 602 -2.88 -13.64 17.52
C ASN A 602 -2.40 -14.12 16.14
N ASN A 603 -3.34 -14.47 15.26
CA ASN A 603 -3.06 -14.88 13.88
C ASN A 603 -3.96 -14.12 12.90
N VAL A 604 -3.36 -13.20 12.15
CA VAL A 604 -4.04 -12.32 11.18
C VAL A 604 -4.72 -13.09 10.03
N ASP A 605 -4.30 -14.32 9.73
CA ASP A 605 -4.85 -15.12 8.64
C ASP A 605 -6.17 -15.81 9.03
N THR A 606 -6.43 -15.97 10.33
CA THR A 606 -7.56 -16.78 10.82
C THR A 606 -8.43 -16.07 11.85
N GLU A 607 -7.98 -14.94 12.38
CA GLU A 607 -8.65 -14.21 13.46
C GLU A 607 -8.94 -12.76 13.07
N PHE A 608 -9.99 -12.19 13.66
CA PHE A 608 -10.23 -10.75 13.67
C PHE A 608 -10.59 -10.32 15.09
N ALA A 609 -10.19 -9.10 15.48
CA ALA A 609 -10.36 -8.62 16.86
C ALA A 609 -11.84 -8.53 17.32
N GLY A 610 -12.74 -8.30 16.36
CA GLY A 610 -14.15 -7.95 16.59
C GLY A 610 -14.30 -6.58 17.25
N VAL A 611 -15.51 -6.30 17.74
CA VAL A 611 -15.84 -5.05 18.46
C VAL A 611 -16.19 -5.36 19.92
N GLY A 612 -15.88 -4.44 20.81
CA GLY A 612 -16.28 -4.51 22.22
C GLY A 612 -15.96 -3.23 22.99
N TRP A 613 -16.20 -3.26 24.30
CA TRP A 613 -15.77 -2.17 25.18
C TRP A 613 -14.25 -2.16 25.33
N VAL A 614 -13.62 -1.04 25.00
CA VAL A 614 -12.19 -0.75 25.24
C VAL A 614 -12.05 0.55 26.02
N LEU A 615 -10.95 0.71 26.75
CA LEU A 615 -10.63 2.01 27.37
C LEU A 615 -10.27 3.02 26.28
N ALA A 616 -10.83 4.23 26.34
CA ALA A 616 -10.58 5.28 25.35
C ALA A 616 -9.09 5.66 25.29
N GLU A 617 -8.38 5.62 26.42
CA GLU A 617 -6.95 5.86 26.53
C GLU A 617 -6.09 4.82 25.78
N ALA A 618 -6.64 3.63 25.49
CA ALA A 618 -5.97 2.56 24.76
C ALA A 618 -6.50 2.37 23.34
N TRP A 619 -7.47 3.19 22.90
CA TRP A 619 -8.07 3.05 21.57
C TRP A 619 -7.04 3.33 20.46
N GLU A 620 -7.13 2.56 19.38
CA GLU A 620 -6.34 2.73 18.17
C GLU A 620 -7.23 2.60 16.92
N PRO A 621 -6.88 3.27 15.81
CA PRO A 621 -7.58 3.10 14.53
C PRO A 621 -7.37 1.70 13.95
N TYR A 622 -8.26 1.31 13.03
CA TYR A 622 -8.19 0.01 12.34
C TYR A 622 -6.95 -0.13 11.44
N GLN A 623 -6.66 0.93 10.65
CA GLN A 623 -5.45 1.03 9.85
C GLN A 623 -4.27 1.41 10.76
N ARG A 624 -3.15 0.71 10.61
CA ARG A 624 -1.91 0.98 11.34
C ARG A 624 -1.01 1.96 10.60
#